data_AF-A0A2J6SH56-F1
#
_entry.id   AF-A0A2J6SH56-F1
#
_cell.length_a   1.000
_cell.length_b   1.000
_cell.length_c   1.000
_cell.angle_alpha   90.00
_cell.angle_beta   90.00
_cell.angle_gamma   90.00
#
_symmetry.space_group_name_H-M   'P 1'
#
loop_
_entity.id
_entity.type
_entity.pdbx_description
1 polymer ?
#
loop_
_entity_poly.entity_id
_entity_poly.type
_entity_poly.pdbx_seq_one_letter_code
_entity_poly.pdbx_strand_id
1 'polypeptide(L)'
;HQSQSIPFSEWLSLLTLCFAPLVAHVLVGVPEPTVCGKLPLPWHERICHFNPTSIFWRYFAIVDRRAHARKWDRPDDLGAVNATFWDGNRWDGSVEKMVRMRGKATKEPSYHHIYVFSASAVGTLIITLQGIQAIYELIANATGSVYASGHPISKVFFPLAILGLARLPAAPWLTAEYRYRQHKESEPLGEGYSEPLLPLTPHIDTNPIAAGSNVPSNQYYPQNSWRVLALCFFALDFKSDTRISLTSFVSLLFHLFFLLCTLAIVAPFTWRKEREEGNTATIPCISSAWYQVYTYMLFSPALVFILISALETRRTKCGLYTT
;
A
#
# COMPACT_ATOMS: atom_id res chain seq x y z
N HIS A 1 14.10 -33.45 -14.18
CA HIS A 1 13.57 -32.30 -13.42
C HIS A 1 12.10 -32.53 -13.12
N GLN A 2 11.64 -32.27 -11.89
CA GLN A 2 10.29 -32.66 -11.43
C GLN A 2 9.13 -31.87 -12.11
N SER A 3 9.45 -30.75 -12.75
CA SER A 3 8.53 -29.85 -13.45
C SER A 3 8.24 -30.17 -14.92
N GLN A 4 8.92 -31.17 -15.51
CA GLN A 4 8.88 -31.44 -16.95
C GLN A 4 7.52 -31.93 -17.48
N SER A 5 6.63 -32.40 -16.59
CA SER A 5 5.32 -32.95 -16.97
C SER A 5 4.20 -31.91 -16.99
N ILE A 6 4.49 -30.63 -16.71
CA ILE A 6 3.47 -29.57 -16.62
C ILE A 6 3.40 -28.84 -17.99
N PRO A 7 2.23 -28.83 -18.66
CA PRO A 7 2.05 -28.12 -19.92
C PRO A 7 2.13 -26.60 -19.73
N PHE A 8 2.47 -25.88 -20.80
CA PHE A 8 2.65 -24.42 -20.77
C PHE A 8 1.42 -23.65 -20.28
N SER A 9 0.20 -24.09 -20.63
CA SER A 9 -1.04 -23.47 -20.18
C SER A 9 -1.24 -23.56 -18.66
N GLU A 10 -0.82 -24.67 -18.05
CA GLU A 10 -0.84 -24.86 -16.59
C GLU A 10 0.23 -23.98 -15.93
N TRP A 11 1.41 -23.86 -16.53
CA TRP A 11 2.44 -22.90 -16.07
C TRP A 11 1.95 -21.46 -16.07
N LEU A 12 1.27 -21.03 -17.13
CA LEU A 12 0.70 -19.69 -17.21
C LEU A 12 -0.32 -19.46 -16.08
N SER A 13 -1.15 -20.46 -15.80
CA SER A 13 -2.15 -20.40 -14.73
C SER A 13 -1.49 -20.32 -13.34
N LEU A 14 -0.46 -21.13 -13.10
CA LEU A 14 0.31 -21.14 -11.85
C LEU A 14 1.04 -19.83 -11.60
N LEU A 15 1.69 -19.27 -12.62
CA LEU A 15 2.36 -17.97 -12.54
C LEU A 15 1.36 -16.83 -12.33
N THR A 16 0.22 -16.87 -13.02
CA THR A 16 -0.86 -15.90 -12.82
C THR A 16 -1.35 -15.91 -11.38
N LEU A 17 -1.59 -17.10 -10.81
CA LEU A 17 -2.03 -17.25 -9.43
C LEU A 17 -0.95 -16.80 -8.43
N CYS A 18 0.33 -17.10 -8.72
CA CYS A 18 1.47 -16.63 -7.94
C CYS A 18 1.53 -15.09 -7.88
N PHE A 19 1.49 -14.42 -9.04
CA PHE A 19 1.65 -12.96 -9.10
C PHE A 19 0.38 -12.18 -8.74
N ALA A 20 -0.81 -12.80 -8.77
CA ALA A 20 -2.08 -12.11 -8.53
C ALA A 20 -2.13 -11.32 -7.21
N PRO A 21 -1.69 -11.84 -6.05
CA PRO A 21 -1.65 -11.06 -4.81
C PRO A 21 -0.71 -9.85 -4.88
N LEU A 22 0.47 -10.02 -5.49
CA LEU A 22 1.45 -8.95 -5.66
C LEU A 22 0.94 -7.84 -6.56
N VAL A 23 0.42 -8.22 -7.73
CA VAL A 23 -0.11 -7.27 -8.71
C VAL A 23 -1.31 -6.52 -8.13
N ALA A 24 -2.24 -7.22 -7.48
CA ALA A 24 -3.37 -6.58 -6.81
C ALA A 24 -2.91 -5.59 -5.74
N HIS A 25 -1.96 -5.97 -4.89
CA HIS A 25 -1.40 -5.06 -3.88
C HIS A 25 -0.76 -3.82 -4.46
N VAL A 26 0.06 -3.99 -5.49
CA VAL A 26 0.77 -2.88 -6.13
C VAL A 26 -0.20 -1.95 -6.84
N LEU A 27 -1.06 -2.48 -7.73
CA LEU A 27 -1.96 -1.66 -8.55
C LEU A 27 -2.92 -0.83 -7.71
N VAL A 28 -3.40 -1.40 -6.61
CA VAL A 28 -4.46 -0.82 -5.79
C VAL A 28 -3.89 -0.08 -4.56
N GLY A 29 -2.68 -0.44 -4.12
CA GLY A 29 -2.04 0.09 -2.91
C GLY A 29 -1.11 1.29 -3.13
N VAL A 30 -0.49 1.40 -4.30
CA VAL A 30 0.46 2.50 -4.60
C VAL A 30 -0.29 3.82 -4.78
N PRO A 31 0.08 4.90 -4.05
CA PRO A 31 -0.55 6.21 -4.21
C PRO A 31 -0.12 6.89 -5.51
N GLU A 32 -1.01 7.73 -6.05
CA GLU A 32 -0.64 8.64 -7.14
C GLU A 32 0.19 9.80 -6.56
N PRO A 33 1.39 10.07 -7.10
CA PRO A 33 2.26 11.11 -6.56
C PRO A 33 1.79 12.50 -6.98
N THR A 34 1.73 13.41 -6.01
CA THR A 34 1.48 14.83 -6.25
C THR A 34 2.79 15.60 -6.24
N VAL A 35 3.27 16.00 -7.42
CA VAL A 35 4.52 16.76 -7.56
C VAL A 35 4.25 18.24 -7.27
N CYS A 36 4.76 18.71 -6.13
CA CYS A 36 4.65 20.11 -5.71
C CYS A 36 5.82 20.98 -6.21
N GLY A 37 6.94 20.35 -6.61
CA GLY A 37 8.16 21.02 -7.06
C GLY A 37 8.27 21.18 -8.58
N LYS A 38 9.26 21.96 -9.03
CA LYS A 38 9.58 22.13 -10.47
C LYS A 38 10.29 20.92 -11.08
N LEU A 39 10.96 20.13 -10.24
CA LEU A 39 11.73 18.97 -10.67
C LEU A 39 10.82 17.77 -10.92
N PRO A 40 11.01 17.03 -12.01
CA PRO A 40 10.28 15.79 -12.24
C PRO A 40 10.67 14.74 -11.19
N LEU A 41 9.72 13.91 -10.79
CA LEU A 41 9.95 12.82 -9.85
C LEU A 41 10.86 11.75 -10.51
N PRO A 42 12.05 11.45 -9.93
CA PRO A 42 12.88 10.35 -10.43
C PRO A 42 12.19 9.01 -10.22
N TRP A 43 12.36 8.08 -11.17
CA TRP A 43 11.72 6.76 -11.10
C TRP A 43 12.16 5.93 -9.88
N HIS A 44 13.42 6.08 -9.45
CA HIS A 44 13.97 5.34 -8.32
C HIS A 44 13.37 5.80 -6.98
N GLU A 45 12.99 7.07 -6.85
CA GLU A 45 12.26 7.57 -5.68
C GLU A 45 10.84 6.99 -5.58
N ARG A 46 10.29 6.51 -6.71
CA ARG A 46 8.99 5.85 -6.74
C ARG A 46 9.08 4.37 -6.35
N ILE A 47 10.24 3.73 -6.45
CA ILE A 47 10.37 2.28 -6.24
C ILE A 47 9.95 1.86 -4.82
N CYS A 48 10.23 2.71 -3.84
CA CYS A 48 9.92 2.48 -2.44
C CYS A 48 8.41 2.44 -2.16
N HIS A 49 7.58 3.11 -2.97
CA HIS A 49 6.13 3.01 -2.83
C HIS A 49 5.56 1.67 -3.26
N PHE A 50 6.27 0.90 -4.11
CA PHE A 50 5.89 -0.45 -4.50
C PHE A 50 6.23 -1.50 -3.42
N ASN A 51 6.96 -1.11 -2.38
CA ASN A 51 7.30 -1.99 -1.27
C ASN A 51 6.02 -2.33 -0.46
N PRO A 52 5.68 -3.61 -0.25
CA PRO A 52 4.55 -4.04 0.57
C PRO A 52 4.47 -3.36 1.94
N THR A 53 5.61 -3.12 2.59
CA THR A 53 5.67 -2.44 3.89
C THR A 53 5.19 -0.98 3.78
N SER A 54 5.52 -0.27 2.70
CA SER A 54 5.03 1.10 2.45
C SER A 54 3.53 1.12 2.19
N ILE A 55 3.02 0.15 1.43
CA ILE A 55 1.58 0.02 1.15
C ILE A 55 0.81 -0.26 2.44
N PHE A 56 1.31 -1.19 3.27
CA PHE A 56 0.71 -1.50 4.55
C PHE A 56 0.74 -0.30 5.50
N TRP A 57 1.87 0.41 5.57
CA TRP A 57 1.99 1.65 6.35
C TRP A 57 0.92 2.66 5.94
N ARG A 58 0.68 2.83 4.63
CA ARG A 58 -0.36 3.74 4.14
C ARG A 58 -1.75 3.36 4.66
N TYR A 59 -2.12 2.08 4.62
CA TYR A 59 -3.42 1.62 5.13
C TYR A 59 -3.55 1.90 6.62
N PHE A 60 -2.51 1.55 7.39
CA PHE A 60 -2.44 1.84 8.81
C PHE A 60 -2.56 3.34 9.09
N ALA A 61 -1.77 4.19 8.42
CA ALA A 61 -1.75 5.64 8.64
C ALA A 61 -3.12 6.29 8.33
N ILE A 62 -3.83 5.82 7.31
CA ILE A 62 -5.17 6.33 6.98
C ILE A 62 -6.16 5.96 8.09
N VAL A 63 -6.18 4.71 8.53
CA VAL A 63 -7.07 4.24 9.61
C VAL A 63 -6.74 4.93 10.92
N ASP A 64 -5.47 5.05 11.24
CA ASP A 64 -4.98 5.72 12.43
C ASP A 64 -5.47 7.16 12.49
N ARG A 65 -5.29 7.93 11.40
CA ARG A 65 -5.79 9.30 11.32
C ARG A 65 -7.30 9.41 11.48
N ARG A 66 -8.03 8.42 10.94
CA ARG A 66 -9.49 8.38 11.07
C ARG A 66 -9.93 8.12 12.49
N ALA A 67 -9.26 7.21 13.20
CA ALA A 67 -9.55 6.94 14.61
C ALA A 67 -9.26 8.15 15.50
N HIS A 68 -8.28 8.99 15.14
CA HIS A 68 -7.89 10.14 15.96
C HIS A 68 -8.59 11.45 15.59
N ALA A 69 -9.19 11.60 14.41
CA ALA A 69 -9.81 12.86 14.01
C ALA A 69 -11.10 13.16 14.82
N ARG A 70 -11.18 14.34 15.43
CA ARG A 70 -12.36 14.82 16.19
C ARG A 70 -13.51 15.27 15.30
N LYS A 71 -13.19 15.77 14.10
CA LYS A 71 -14.15 16.24 13.09
C LYS A 71 -13.67 15.82 11.71
N TRP A 72 -14.57 15.29 10.89
CA TRP A 72 -14.28 14.91 9.51
C TRP A 72 -15.43 15.31 8.59
N ASP A 73 -15.70 16.62 8.57
CA ASP A 73 -16.92 17.16 7.99
C ASP A 73 -16.68 17.71 6.58
N ARG A 74 -15.47 17.56 6.04
CA ARG A 74 -15.05 18.14 4.75
C ARG A 74 -14.66 17.06 3.74
N PRO A 75 -15.11 17.13 2.46
CA PRO A 75 -14.77 16.11 1.46
C PRO A 75 -13.29 16.15 1.09
N ASP A 76 -12.69 17.34 1.07
CA ASP A 76 -11.30 17.58 0.67
C ASP A 76 -10.28 16.83 1.54
N ASP A 77 -10.64 16.55 2.79
CA ASP A 77 -9.86 15.77 3.76
C ASP A 77 -9.63 14.34 3.25
N LEU A 78 -10.61 13.79 2.53
CA LEU A 78 -10.53 12.46 1.92
C LEU A 78 -9.49 12.43 0.80
N GLY A 79 -9.41 13.47 -0.03
CA GLY A 79 -8.36 13.59 -1.04
C GLY A 79 -6.98 13.77 -0.41
N ALA A 80 -6.89 14.68 0.56
CA ALA A 80 -5.63 15.03 1.20
C ALA A 80 -5.03 13.85 1.97
N VAL A 81 -5.83 13.05 2.67
CA VAL A 81 -5.32 11.91 3.47
C VAL A 81 -4.73 10.79 2.62
N ASN A 82 -5.16 10.71 1.35
CA ASN A 82 -4.66 9.73 0.39
C ASN A 82 -3.48 10.23 -0.43
N ALA A 83 -3.26 11.55 -0.45
CA ALA A 83 -2.23 12.19 -1.24
C ALA A 83 -0.84 11.93 -0.68
N THR A 84 0.11 11.75 -1.59
CA THR A 84 1.53 11.74 -1.26
C THR A 84 2.20 12.89 -2.02
N PHE A 85 2.82 13.82 -1.29
CA PHE A 85 3.39 15.01 -1.91
C PHE A 85 4.89 14.84 -2.08
N TRP A 86 5.38 15.09 -3.30
CA TRP A 86 6.80 15.20 -3.59
C TRP A 86 7.20 16.67 -3.59
N ASP A 87 8.12 17.06 -2.71
CA ASP A 87 8.59 18.46 -2.61
C ASP A 87 9.74 18.81 -3.57
N GLY A 88 10.28 17.81 -4.27
CA GLY A 88 11.46 17.93 -5.15
C GLY A 88 12.68 17.19 -4.62
N ASN A 89 12.73 16.90 -3.31
CA ASN A 89 13.85 16.21 -2.66
C ASN A 89 13.40 15.07 -1.73
N ARG A 90 12.22 15.17 -1.13
CA ARG A 90 11.67 14.18 -0.20
C ARG A 90 10.16 14.03 -0.36
N TRP A 91 9.70 12.87 0.09
CA TRP A 91 8.27 12.60 0.27
C TRP A 91 7.76 13.25 1.54
N ASP A 92 6.65 13.97 1.43
CA ASP A 92 5.98 14.63 2.53
C ASP A 92 4.50 14.23 2.53
N GLY A 93 4.13 13.34 3.46
CA GLY A 93 2.76 12.93 3.68
C GLY A 93 2.14 13.55 4.94
N SER A 94 2.74 14.59 5.52
CA SER A 94 2.37 15.17 6.82
C SER A 94 0.98 15.83 6.81
N VAL A 95 0.37 15.94 8.00
CA VAL A 95 -0.93 16.61 8.16
C VAL A 95 -0.82 18.10 7.81
N GLU A 96 0.30 18.73 8.14
CA GLU A 96 0.63 20.12 7.81
C GLU A 96 0.57 20.35 6.30
N LYS A 97 1.22 19.45 5.54
CA LYS A 97 1.24 19.52 4.08
C LYS A 97 -0.14 19.28 3.50
N MET A 98 -0.88 18.31 4.03
CA MET A 98 -2.25 18.04 3.62
C MET A 98 -3.18 19.24 3.81
N VAL A 99 -3.14 19.88 4.99
CA VAL A 99 -3.95 21.06 5.30
C VAL A 99 -3.59 22.21 4.35
N ARG A 100 -2.30 22.41 4.08
CA ARG A 100 -1.81 23.44 3.14
C ARG A 100 -2.23 23.18 1.70
N MET A 101 -2.28 21.91 1.28
CA MET A 101 -2.57 21.53 -0.10
C MET A 101 -4.06 21.32 -0.38
N ARG A 102 -4.90 21.23 0.65
CA ARG A 102 -6.35 20.97 0.56
C ARG A 102 -7.04 21.82 -0.52
N GLY A 103 -6.88 23.14 -0.49
CA GLY A 103 -7.50 24.08 -1.45
C GLY A 103 -6.80 24.18 -2.81
N LYS A 104 -5.86 23.28 -3.13
CA LYS A 104 -5.16 23.22 -4.42
C LYS A 104 -5.53 21.97 -5.24
N ALA A 105 -6.54 21.23 -4.79
CA ALA A 105 -7.10 20.12 -5.55
C ALA A 105 -7.77 20.66 -6.83
N THR A 106 -7.43 20.08 -7.98
CA THR A 106 -8.13 20.34 -9.25
C THR A 106 -9.39 19.50 -9.40
N LYS A 107 -9.47 18.39 -8.65
CA LYS A 107 -10.64 17.52 -8.57
C LYS A 107 -10.78 17.05 -7.13
N GLU A 108 -11.87 17.48 -6.49
CA GLU A 108 -12.24 17.08 -5.13
C GLU A 108 -13.23 15.91 -5.18
N PRO A 109 -13.19 15.00 -4.20
CA PRO A 109 -14.21 13.96 -4.08
C PRO A 109 -15.55 14.60 -3.70
N SER A 110 -16.64 14.14 -4.32
CA SER A 110 -17.99 14.67 -4.08
C SER A 110 -18.56 14.31 -2.70
N TYR A 111 -17.99 13.32 -2.01
CA TYR A 111 -18.46 12.80 -0.74
C TYR A 111 -17.30 12.55 0.25
N HIS A 112 -17.63 12.42 1.54
CA HIS A 112 -16.68 12.11 2.61
C HIS A 112 -16.23 10.64 2.66
N HIS A 113 -16.86 9.78 1.86
CA HIS A 113 -16.60 8.35 1.74
C HIS A 113 -16.56 7.95 0.27
N ILE A 114 -16.02 6.76 0.01
CA ILE A 114 -15.90 6.23 -1.34
C ILE A 114 -17.23 5.65 -1.83
N TYR A 115 -17.53 5.84 -3.12
CA TYR A 115 -18.59 5.13 -3.81
C TYR A 115 -18.36 3.61 -3.83
N VAL A 116 -19.40 2.84 -3.51
CA VAL A 116 -19.38 1.36 -3.52
C VAL A 116 -18.96 0.79 -4.88
N PHE A 117 -19.21 1.51 -5.98
CA PHE A 117 -18.84 1.12 -7.34
C PHE A 117 -17.63 1.89 -7.91
N SER A 118 -16.66 2.26 -7.07
CA SER A 118 -15.40 2.87 -7.51
C SER A 118 -14.32 1.81 -7.80
N ALA A 119 -13.29 2.19 -8.55
CA ALA A 119 -12.10 1.36 -8.74
C ALA A 119 -11.41 0.99 -7.41
N SER A 120 -11.49 1.88 -6.41
CA SER A 120 -10.93 1.65 -5.07
C SER A 120 -11.73 0.60 -4.28
N ALA A 121 -13.06 0.59 -4.44
CA ALA A 121 -13.93 -0.42 -3.83
C ALA A 121 -13.74 -1.80 -4.48
N VAL A 122 -13.68 -1.88 -5.81
CA VAL A 122 -13.39 -3.12 -6.55
C VAL A 122 -12.01 -3.67 -6.17
N GLY A 123 -10.99 -2.82 -6.12
CA GLY A 123 -9.65 -3.24 -5.70
C GLY A 123 -9.61 -3.76 -4.26
N THR A 124 -10.37 -3.14 -3.35
CA THR A 124 -10.52 -3.61 -1.97
C THR A 124 -11.21 -4.98 -1.93
N LEU A 125 -12.28 -5.17 -2.71
CA LEU A 125 -12.98 -6.45 -2.80
C LEU A 125 -12.03 -7.57 -3.27
N ILE A 126 -11.27 -7.35 -4.35
CA ILE A 126 -10.31 -8.32 -4.88
C ILE A 126 -9.28 -8.71 -3.82
N ILE A 127 -8.64 -7.73 -3.19
CA ILE A 127 -7.62 -7.97 -2.16
C ILE A 127 -8.22 -8.70 -0.94
N THR A 128 -9.45 -8.35 -0.55
CA THR A 128 -10.14 -8.98 0.58
C THR A 128 -10.43 -10.45 0.28
N LEU A 129 -10.92 -10.77 -0.91
CA LEU A 129 -11.19 -12.15 -1.33
C LEU A 129 -9.89 -12.98 -1.37
N GLN A 130 -8.80 -12.42 -1.90
CA GLN A 130 -7.49 -13.07 -1.89
C GLN A 130 -7.00 -13.35 -0.46
N GLY A 131 -7.17 -12.39 0.46
CA GLY A 131 -6.80 -12.56 1.86
C GLY A 131 -7.65 -13.60 2.59
N ILE A 132 -8.97 -13.62 2.36
CA ILE A 132 -9.87 -14.63 2.92
C ILE A 132 -9.47 -16.03 2.43
N GLN A 133 -9.19 -16.19 1.13
CA GLN A 133 -8.72 -17.46 0.58
C GLN A 133 -7.41 -17.90 1.26
N ALA A 134 -6.45 -16.99 1.42
CA ALA A 134 -5.17 -17.30 2.07
C ALA A 134 -5.34 -17.70 3.55
N ILE A 135 -6.24 -17.04 4.29
CA ILE A 135 -6.58 -17.43 5.68
C ILE A 135 -7.24 -18.81 5.71
N TYR A 136 -8.18 -19.07 4.81
CA TYR A 136 -8.86 -20.36 4.76
C TYR A 136 -7.86 -21.51 4.53
N GLU A 137 -6.93 -21.32 3.59
CA GLU A 137 -5.86 -22.27 3.33
C GLU A 137 -4.91 -22.43 4.53
N LEU A 138 -4.56 -21.35 5.22
CA LEU A 138 -3.74 -21.39 6.43
C LEU A 138 -4.41 -22.21 7.56
N ILE A 139 -5.71 -21.99 7.79
CA ILE A 139 -6.48 -22.75 8.79
C ILE A 139 -6.59 -24.23 8.37
N ALA A 140 -6.81 -24.51 7.08
CA ALA A 140 -6.85 -25.87 6.56
C ALA A 140 -5.50 -26.60 6.73
N ASN A 141 -4.38 -25.90 6.52
CA ASN A 141 -3.04 -26.41 6.78
C ASN A 141 -2.84 -26.76 8.27
N ALA A 142 -3.21 -25.84 9.16
CA ALA A 142 -3.06 -25.96 10.60
C ALA A 142 -3.92 -27.09 11.22
N THR A 143 -5.11 -27.31 10.68
CA THR A 143 -6.05 -28.36 11.13
C THR A 143 -5.73 -29.75 10.57
N GLY A 144 -4.67 -29.89 9.77
CA GLY A 144 -4.23 -31.20 9.29
C GLY A 144 -5.02 -31.78 8.13
N SER A 145 -5.79 -30.95 7.40
CA SER A 145 -6.54 -31.39 6.22
C SER A 145 -5.61 -31.99 5.15
N VAL A 146 -6.04 -33.07 4.50
CA VAL A 146 -5.27 -33.80 3.45
C VAL A 146 -5.06 -32.94 2.19
N TYR A 147 -5.85 -31.88 2.00
CA TYR A 147 -5.80 -30.99 0.84
C TYR A 147 -4.65 -29.96 0.88
N ALA A 148 -3.87 -29.93 1.95
CA ALA A 148 -3.02 -28.79 2.31
C ALA A 148 -1.50 -29.00 2.15
N SER A 149 -1.04 -30.20 1.80
CA SER A 149 0.37 -30.60 1.93
C SER A 149 1.32 -30.13 0.81
N GLY A 150 0.96 -29.06 0.08
CA GLY A 150 1.81 -28.49 -0.97
C GLY A 150 2.07 -27.00 -0.75
N HIS A 151 3.32 -26.59 -0.99
CA HIS A 151 3.72 -25.20 -1.23
C HIS A 151 4.00 -24.99 -2.73
N PRO A 152 2.99 -25.10 -3.61
CA PRO A 152 3.19 -24.82 -5.01
C PRO A 152 3.61 -23.36 -5.20
N ILE A 153 4.23 -23.06 -6.34
CA ILE A 153 4.62 -21.71 -6.76
C ILE A 153 3.53 -20.64 -6.56
N SER A 154 2.24 -21.02 -6.63
CA SER A 154 1.13 -20.11 -6.38
C SER A 154 1.08 -19.55 -4.96
N LYS A 155 1.78 -20.16 -3.99
CA LYS A 155 1.79 -19.74 -2.58
C LYS A 155 2.88 -18.74 -2.20
N VAL A 156 3.75 -18.34 -3.14
CA VAL A 156 4.90 -17.47 -2.87
C VAL A 156 4.51 -16.14 -2.22
N PHE A 157 3.41 -15.51 -2.68
CA PHE A 157 2.96 -14.21 -2.16
C PHE A 157 1.73 -14.33 -1.23
N PHE A 158 1.53 -15.48 -0.58
CA PHE A 158 0.38 -15.69 0.33
C PHE A 158 0.35 -14.73 1.51
N PRO A 159 1.47 -14.46 2.22
CA PRO A 159 1.43 -13.50 3.32
C PRO A 159 1.08 -12.09 2.85
N LEU A 160 1.38 -11.75 1.60
CA LEU A 160 0.92 -10.49 1.02
C LEU A 160 -0.61 -10.49 0.87
N ALA A 161 -1.22 -11.59 0.41
CA ALA A 161 -2.68 -11.71 0.37
C ALA A 161 -3.32 -11.52 1.77
N ILE A 162 -2.74 -12.12 2.81
CA ILE A 162 -3.21 -11.97 4.20
C ILE A 162 -3.06 -10.52 4.67
N LEU A 163 -1.89 -9.90 4.46
CA LEU A 163 -1.67 -8.48 4.79
C LEU A 163 -2.60 -7.54 4.03
N GLY A 164 -3.08 -7.96 2.87
CA GLY A 164 -4.14 -7.28 2.13
C GLY A 164 -5.41 -7.00 2.89
N LEU A 165 -5.74 -7.85 3.87
CA LEU A 165 -6.92 -7.66 4.71
C LEU A 165 -6.83 -6.39 5.56
N ALA A 166 -5.63 -5.89 5.83
CA ALA A 166 -5.43 -4.60 6.49
C ALA A 166 -5.93 -3.41 5.65
N ARG A 167 -6.24 -3.62 4.36
CA ARG A 167 -6.92 -2.64 3.52
C ARG A 167 -8.40 -2.47 3.92
N LEU A 168 -9.06 -3.52 4.42
CA LEU A 168 -10.50 -3.50 4.69
C LEU A 168 -10.91 -2.40 5.69
N PRO A 169 -10.21 -2.19 6.83
CA PRO A 169 -10.50 -1.07 7.72
C PRO A 169 -10.25 0.30 7.07
N ALA A 170 -9.28 0.40 6.15
CA ALA A 170 -8.97 1.65 5.45
C ALA A 170 -9.94 1.96 4.30
N ALA A 171 -10.67 0.94 3.82
CA ALA A 171 -11.45 0.99 2.59
C ALA A 171 -12.46 2.15 2.50
N PRO A 172 -13.20 2.55 3.55
CA PRO A 172 -14.14 3.67 3.44
C PRO A 172 -13.49 5.01 3.09
N TRP A 173 -12.17 5.10 3.26
CA TRP A 173 -11.41 6.35 3.18
C TRP A 173 -10.22 6.31 2.22
N LEU A 174 -10.02 5.20 1.53
CA LEU A 174 -8.89 4.95 0.63
C LEU A 174 -9.26 5.19 -0.84
N THR A 175 -9.21 6.44 -1.30
CA THR A 175 -9.62 6.82 -2.66
C THR A 175 -8.44 7.19 -3.55
N ALA A 176 -8.63 7.05 -4.87
CA ALA A 176 -7.76 7.57 -5.91
C ALA A 176 -8.44 8.67 -6.76
N GLU A 177 -9.65 9.12 -6.36
CA GLU A 177 -10.50 9.99 -7.19
C GLU A 177 -10.23 11.49 -7.01
N TYR A 178 -9.13 11.86 -6.37
CA TYR A 178 -8.68 13.25 -6.23
C TYR A 178 -7.58 13.56 -7.25
N ARG A 179 -7.48 14.83 -7.68
CA ARG A 179 -6.31 15.32 -8.40
C ARG A 179 -5.86 16.64 -7.82
N TYR A 180 -4.55 16.84 -7.78
CA TYR A 180 -3.92 18.08 -7.38
C TYR A 180 -3.31 18.78 -8.60
N ARG A 181 -3.29 20.11 -8.56
CA ARG A 181 -2.64 20.91 -9.60
C ARG A 181 -1.14 20.61 -9.59
N GLN A 182 -0.65 19.97 -10.64
CA GLN A 182 0.80 19.77 -10.82
C GLN A 182 1.45 21.10 -11.18
N HIS A 183 2.64 21.37 -10.63
CA HIS A 183 3.40 22.58 -10.92
C HIS A 183 4.10 22.50 -12.29
N LYS A 184 3.36 22.43 -13.39
CA LYS A 184 3.81 22.61 -14.79
C LYS A 184 2.61 23.13 -15.59
N GLU A 185 2.63 24.22 -16.36
CA GLU A 185 3.61 25.23 -16.73
C GLU A 185 2.98 26.59 -16.39
N SER A 186 3.80 27.58 -16.03
CA SER A 186 3.40 28.96 -16.29
C SER A 186 3.12 29.07 -17.79
N GLU A 187 1.87 29.35 -18.16
CA GLU A 187 1.55 29.72 -19.54
C GLU A 187 2.57 30.77 -20.01
N PRO A 188 3.12 30.66 -21.23
CA PRO A 188 3.78 31.81 -21.82
C PRO A 188 2.73 32.92 -21.85
N LEU A 189 3.09 34.10 -21.36
CA LEU A 189 2.33 35.32 -21.57
C LEU A 189 2.13 35.49 -23.09
N GLY A 190 1.02 34.98 -23.60
CA GLY A 190 0.55 35.25 -24.94
C GLY A 190 0.02 36.67 -24.95
N GLU A 191 0.81 37.56 -25.54
CA GLU A 191 0.34 38.88 -25.96
C GLU A 191 -0.92 38.73 -26.83
N GLY A 192 -1.95 39.50 -26.47
CA GLY A 192 -3.05 39.90 -27.34
C GLY A 192 -4.11 38.83 -27.64
N TYR A 193 -5.27 38.92 -27.00
CA TYR A 193 -6.55 39.28 -27.62
C TYR A 193 -7.57 39.51 -26.50
N SER A 194 -8.11 40.73 -26.43
CA SER A 194 -9.19 41.10 -25.53
C SER A 194 -10.51 40.55 -26.05
N GLU A 195 -11.15 39.64 -25.33
CA GLU A 195 -12.59 39.36 -25.48
C GLU A 195 -13.35 39.66 -24.18
N PRO A 196 -14.64 40.04 -24.26
CA PRO A 196 -15.31 40.80 -23.22
C PRO A 196 -15.80 39.93 -22.05
N LEU A 197 -15.65 40.50 -20.86
CA LEU A 197 -16.13 40.01 -19.57
C LEU A 197 -17.64 39.71 -19.58
N LEU A 198 -18.01 38.44 -19.40
CA LEU A 198 -19.30 38.04 -18.82
C LEU A 198 -19.11 37.86 -17.30
N PRO A 199 -19.93 38.50 -16.45
CA PRO A 199 -19.76 38.42 -15.00
C PRO A 199 -20.38 37.11 -14.48
N LEU A 200 -19.57 36.07 -14.27
CA LEU A 200 -19.90 35.03 -13.30
C LEU A 200 -19.38 35.46 -11.92
N THR A 201 -20.33 35.61 -11.01
CA THR A 201 -20.23 35.97 -9.59
C THR A 201 -19.01 35.39 -8.84
N PRO A 202 -18.28 36.21 -8.06
CA PRO A 202 -17.25 35.72 -7.16
C PRO A 202 -17.90 35.35 -5.82
N HIS A 203 -17.92 34.07 -5.49
CA HIS A 203 -18.00 33.63 -4.09
C HIS A 203 -16.92 32.58 -3.86
N ILE A 204 -15.67 33.01 -4.01
CA ILE A 204 -14.54 32.29 -3.42
C ILE A 204 -13.99 33.25 -2.38
N ASP A 205 -14.37 33.02 -1.13
CA ASP A 205 -13.66 33.53 0.04
C ASP A 205 -12.23 32.99 -0.01
N THR A 206 -11.41 33.64 -0.83
CA THR A 206 -9.96 33.52 -0.81
C THR A 206 -9.48 34.36 0.36
N ASN A 207 -9.71 33.86 1.57
CA ASN A 207 -8.74 34.10 2.63
C ASN A 207 -7.60 33.13 2.35
N PRO A 208 -6.46 33.57 1.76
CA PRO A 208 -5.25 32.78 1.80
C PRO A 208 -4.96 32.58 3.28
N ILE A 209 -5.17 31.35 3.78
CA ILE A 209 -4.78 30.97 5.12
C ILE A 209 -3.32 31.35 5.23
N ALA A 210 -3.05 32.41 5.99
CA ALA A 210 -1.72 32.96 6.18
C ALA A 210 -0.78 31.81 6.56
N ALA A 211 0.42 31.83 6.01
CA ALA A 211 1.44 30.78 6.11
C ALA A 211 1.93 30.47 7.55
N GLY A 212 1.19 30.87 8.58
CA GLY A 212 1.43 30.61 9.99
C GLY A 212 0.18 30.24 10.80
N SER A 213 -0.95 29.87 10.19
CA SER A 213 -2.05 29.32 11.00
C SER A 213 -1.64 27.96 11.54
N ASN A 214 -1.39 27.90 12.85
CA ASN A 214 -1.20 26.66 13.60
C ASN A 214 -2.16 25.59 13.08
N VAL A 215 -1.62 24.44 12.66
CA VAL A 215 -2.44 23.24 12.47
C VAL A 215 -3.27 23.11 13.75
N PRO A 216 -4.61 23.02 13.69
CA PRO A 216 -5.39 22.98 14.90
C PRO A 216 -5.03 21.69 15.65
N SER A 217 -4.10 21.77 16.60
CA SER A 217 -3.69 20.65 17.45
C SER A 217 -4.89 20.03 18.18
N ASN A 218 -5.99 20.79 18.29
CA ASN A 218 -7.28 20.36 18.81
C ASN A 218 -8.11 19.46 17.89
N GLN A 219 -7.68 19.15 16.65
CA GLN A 219 -8.44 18.27 15.74
C GLN A 219 -8.15 16.78 15.92
N TYR A 220 -7.12 16.39 16.67
CA TYR A 220 -6.75 14.98 16.82
C TYR A 220 -6.64 14.56 18.29
N TYR A 221 -7.08 13.34 18.61
CA TYR A 221 -6.85 12.69 19.90
C TYR A 221 -5.40 12.17 19.99
N PRO A 222 -4.84 12.05 21.21
CA PRO A 222 -3.50 11.50 21.41
C PRO A 222 -3.42 10.03 20.96
N GLN A 223 -2.33 9.68 20.27
CA GLN A 223 -2.12 8.35 19.68
C GLN A 223 -1.87 7.26 20.72
N ASN A 224 -2.62 6.15 20.62
CA ASN A 224 -2.40 4.89 21.33
C ASN A 224 -2.51 3.70 20.35
N SER A 225 -1.78 3.77 19.24
CA SER A 225 -2.03 2.98 18.02
C SER A 225 -1.42 1.59 17.97
N TRP A 226 -0.71 1.16 19.03
CA TRP A 226 -0.03 -0.15 19.08
C TRP A 226 -0.99 -1.34 18.95
N ARG A 227 -2.27 -1.17 19.30
CA ARG A 227 -3.29 -2.23 19.24
C ARG A 227 -3.68 -2.63 17.82
N VAL A 228 -3.50 -1.73 16.84
CA VAL A 228 -3.88 -1.99 15.43
C VAL A 228 -2.80 -2.83 14.72
N LEU A 229 -1.53 -2.71 15.11
CA LEU A 229 -0.44 -3.54 14.59
C LEU A 229 -0.46 -4.97 15.12
N ALA A 230 -0.85 -5.16 16.39
CA ALA A 230 -0.86 -6.48 17.04
C ALA A 230 -1.79 -7.50 16.35
N LEU A 231 -2.84 -7.04 15.67
CA LEU A 231 -3.78 -7.91 14.93
C LEU A 231 -3.25 -8.38 13.57
N CYS A 232 -2.19 -7.78 13.03
CA CYS A 232 -1.70 -8.08 11.68
C CYS A 232 -0.59 -9.15 11.62
N PHE A 233 -0.14 -9.69 12.76
CA PHE A 233 1.06 -10.54 12.85
C PHE A 233 0.80 -12.02 13.16
N PHE A 234 -0.31 -12.59 12.67
CA PHE A 234 -0.65 -14.01 12.83
C PHE A 234 -0.36 -14.90 11.60
N ALA A 235 0.59 -14.52 10.74
CA ALA A 235 0.87 -15.25 9.50
C ALA A 235 2.25 -15.94 9.47
N LEU A 236 2.56 -16.73 10.50
CA LEU A 236 3.59 -17.75 10.41
C LEU A 236 2.90 -19.12 10.31
N ASP A 237 2.82 -19.65 9.09
CA ASP A 237 2.39 -21.03 8.82
C ASP A 237 3.49 -21.97 9.31
N PHE A 238 3.44 -22.34 10.59
CA PHE A 238 4.37 -23.32 11.15
C PHE A 238 3.68 -24.67 11.26
N LYS A 239 3.74 -25.46 10.18
CA LYS A 239 3.48 -26.89 10.27
C LYS A 239 4.82 -27.62 10.38
N SER A 240 5.07 -28.17 11.57
CA SER A 240 6.18 -29.08 11.86
C SER A 240 5.91 -30.43 11.19
N ASP A 241 6.05 -30.51 9.86
CA ASP A 241 6.14 -31.80 9.19
C ASP A 241 7.61 -32.22 9.03
N THR A 242 7.89 -33.51 9.21
CA THR A 242 9.24 -34.06 9.42
C THR A 242 10.13 -34.09 8.16
N ARG A 243 9.62 -33.61 7.02
CA ARG A 243 10.37 -33.47 5.76
C ARG A 243 10.34 -32.02 5.29
N ILE A 244 11.41 -31.29 5.57
CA ILE A 244 11.61 -29.92 5.11
C ILE A 244 12.05 -29.97 3.64
N SER A 245 11.19 -29.56 2.70
CA SER A 245 11.60 -29.30 1.32
C SER A 245 12.43 -28.01 1.23
N LEU A 246 13.27 -27.86 0.20
CA LEU A 246 14.04 -26.63 -0.01
C LEU A 246 13.09 -25.43 -0.18
N THR A 247 11.97 -25.61 -0.89
CA THR A 247 10.94 -24.58 -1.04
C THR A 247 10.37 -24.14 0.31
N SER A 248 10.04 -25.07 1.22
CA SER A 248 9.54 -24.71 2.55
C SER A 248 10.59 -23.97 3.39
N PHE A 249 11.86 -24.36 3.29
CA PHE A 249 12.94 -23.67 3.99
C PHE A 249 13.17 -22.25 3.46
N VAL A 250 13.25 -22.07 2.13
CA VAL A 250 13.43 -20.76 1.49
C VAL A 250 12.21 -19.86 1.74
N SER A 251 11.00 -20.44 1.70
CA SER A 251 9.76 -19.76 2.08
C SER A 251 9.86 -19.22 3.50
N LEU A 252 10.23 -20.05 4.48
CA LEU A 252 10.36 -19.63 5.87
C LEU A 252 11.34 -18.47 6.03
N LEU A 253 12.53 -18.57 5.40
CA LEU A 253 13.53 -17.52 5.46
C LEU A 253 13.04 -16.20 4.84
N PHE A 254 12.41 -16.28 3.67
CA PHE A 254 11.87 -15.10 2.98
C PHE A 254 10.78 -14.41 3.82
N HIS A 255 9.82 -15.18 4.33
CA HIS A 255 8.72 -14.64 5.12
C HIS A 255 9.19 -14.09 6.46
N LEU A 256 10.11 -14.78 7.14
CA LEU A 256 10.72 -14.30 8.39
C LEU A 256 11.53 -13.02 8.17
N PHE A 257 12.32 -12.95 7.09
CA PHE A 257 13.04 -11.74 6.71
C PHE A 257 12.07 -10.57 6.47
N PHE A 258 11.04 -10.78 5.65
CA PHE A 258 10.02 -9.75 5.38
C PHE A 258 9.30 -9.30 6.66
N LEU A 259 8.94 -10.24 7.54
CA LEU A 259 8.27 -9.97 8.81
C LEU A 259 9.15 -9.15 9.76
N LEU A 260 10.40 -9.59 9.97
CA LEU A 260 11.34 -8.93 10.88
C LEU A 260 11.69 -7.53 10.38
N CYS A 261 11.96 -7.36 9.09
CA CYS A 261 12.23 -6.04 8.53
C CYS A 261 11.01 -5.12 8.63
N THR A 262 9.80 -5.62 8.33
CA THR A 262 8.57 -4.84 8.47
C THR A 262 8.36 -4.40 9.93
N LEU A 263 8.55 -5.29 10.90
CA LEU A 263 8.46 -4.96 12.32
C LEU A 263 9.53 -3.94 12.74
N ALA A 264 10.78 -4.17 12.36
CA ALA A 264 11.90 -3.29 12.71
C ALA A 264 11.73 -1.88 12.13
N ILE A 265 11.07 -1.75 10.98
CA ILE A 265 10.77 -0.47 10.36
C ILE A 265 9.53 0.18 11.00
N VAL A 266 8.42 -0.56 11.11
CA VAL A 266 7.12 0.00 11.52
C VAL A 266 7.05 0.26 13.03
N ALA A 267 7.57 -0.67 13.85
CA ALA A 267 7.42 -0.60 15.30
C ALA A 267 8.01 0.69 15.92
N PRO A 268 9.23 1.13 15.58
CA PRO A 268 9.80 2.36 16.16
C PRO A 268 8.97 3.60 15.85
N PHE A 269 8.41 3.71 14.64
CA PHE A 269 7.57 4.85 14.26
C PHE A 269 6.21 4.85 14.95
N THR A 270 5.68 3.67 15.29
CA THR A 270 4.44 3.57 16.08
C THR A 270 4.64 3.65 17.59
N TRP A 271 5.84 3.32 18.09
CA TRP A 271 6.15 3.33 19.52
C TRP A 271 6.56 4.71 20.01
N ARG A 272 7.21 5.53 19.17
CA ARG A 272 7.60 6.90 19.53
C ARG A 272 6.35 7.77 19.65
N LYS A 273 5.82 7.84 20.87
CA LYS A 273 4.64 8.61 21.32
C LYS A 273 4.72 10.13 21.07
N GLU A 274 5.85 10.64 20.61
CA GLU A 274 6.26 12.01 20.95
C GLU A 274 6.76 12.86 19.76
N ARG A 275 6.32 12.62 18.52
CA ARG A 275 6.62 13.56 17.45
C ARG A 275 5.43 13.85 16.55
N GLU A 276 5.16 15.15 16.44
CA GLU A 276 4.31 15.79 15.43
C GLU A 276 4.61 15.30 13.99
N GLU A 277 5.80 14.74 13.76
CA GLU A 277 6.25 14.11 12.51
C GLU A 277 5.66 12.70 12.24
N GLY A 278 5.00 12.05 13.20
CA GLY A 278 4.44 10.69 13.08
C GLY A 278 3.14 10.60 12.27
N ASN A 279 2.61 11.74 11.85
CA ASN A 279 1.33 11.87 11.18
C ASN A 279 1.51 11.91 9.66
N THR A 280 2.24 10.96 9.08
CA THR A 280 2.53 10.91 7.64
C THR A 280 1.90 9.70 6.94
N ALA A 281 1.20 9.93 5.83
CA ALA A 281 0.66 8.85 4.97
C ALA A 281 1.79 8.04 4.31
N THR A 282 2.95 8.67 4.17
CA THR A 282 4.19 8.07 3.67
C THR A 282 5.01 7.56 4.84
N ILE A 283 5.66 6.42 4.68
CA ILE A 283 6.57 5.91 5.71
C ILE A 283 7.75 6.88 5.88
N PRO A 284 8.12 7.30 7.11
CA PRO A 284 9.08 8.40 7.29
C PRO A 284 10.47 8.15 6.67
N CYS A 285 10.88 6.89 6.58
CA CYS A 285 12.17 6.50 6.01
C CYS A 285 12.12 6.24 4.49
N ILE A 286 11.03 6.56 3.80
CA ILE A 286 10.84 6.18 2.39
C ILE A 286 11.92 6.73 1.44
N SER A 287 12.41 7.95 1.68
CA SER A 287 13.50 8.57 0.90
C SER A 287 14.90 8.18 1.39
N SER A 288 15.02 7.32 2.40
CA SER A 288 16.33 6.91 2.91
C SER A 288 16.97 5.84 2.02
N ALA A 289 18.29 5.94 1.81
CA ALA A 289 19.04 4.95 1.03
C ALA A 289 18.89 3.52 1.59
N TRP A 290 18.84 3.37 2.91
CA TRP A 290 18.63 2.07 3.55
C TRP A 290 17.27 1.44 3.20
N TYR A 291 16.21 2.25 3.10
CA TYR A 291 14.90 1.77 2.70
C TYR A 291 14.84 1.39 1.21
N GLN A 292 15.58 2.11 0.36
CA GLN A 292 15.78 1.72 -1.04
C GLN A 292 16.50 0.37 -1.14
N VAL A 293 17.61 0.19 -0.42
CA VAL A 293 18.35 -1.08 -0.34
C VAL A 293 17.45 -2.21 0.16
N TYR A 294 16.69 -1.99 1.23
CA TYR A 294 15.70 -2.95 1.74
C TYR A 294 14.68 -3.34 0.65
N THR A 295 14.19 -2.38 -0.12
CA THR A 295 13.22 -2.65 -1.19
C THR A 295 13.82 -3.59 -2.25
N TYR A 296 15.05 -3.35 -2.70
CA TYR A 296 15.74 -4.28 -3.61
C TYR A 296 16.01 -5.65 -2.98
N MET A 297 16.43 -5.66 -1.71
CA MET A 297 16.68 -6.87 -0.93
C MET A 297 15.41 -7.66 -0.60
N LEU A 298 14.22 -7.09 -0.77
CA LEU A 298 12.95 -7.81 -0.65
C LEU A 298 12.58 -8.47 -1.98
N PHE A 299 12.69 -7.75 -3.08
CA PHE A 299 12.33 -8.26 -4.41
C PHE A 299 13.31 -9.31 -4.95
N SER A 300 14.60 -9.20 -4.64
CA SER A 300 15.62 -10.14 -5.12
C SER A 300 15.44 -11.56 -4.55
N PRO A 301 15.32 -11.77 -3.22
CA PRO A 301 15.00 -13.08 -2.65
C PRO A 301 13.64 -13.61 -3.05
N ALA A 302 12.64 -12.74 -3.29
CA ALA A 302 11.35 -13.17 -3.82
C ALA A 302 11.51 -13.82 -5.20
N LEU A 303 12.35 -13.26 -6.08
CA LEU A 303 12.64 -13.86 -7.39
C LEU A 303 13.36 -15.20 -7.26
N VAL A 304 14.34 -15.32 -6.35
CA VAL A 304 15.01 -16.60 -6.05
C VAL A 304 14.00 -17.63 -5.53
N PHE A 305 13.09 -17.23 -4.66
CA PHE A 305 12.06 -18.09 -4.11
C PHE A 305 11.10 -18.59 -5.21
N ILE A 306 10.70 -17.73 -6.15
CA ILE A 306 9.90 -18.12 -7.32
C ILE A 306 10.63 -19.16 -8.16
N LEU A 307 11.92 -18.96 -8.45
CA LEU A 307 12.72 -19.88 -9.26
C LEU A 307 12.84 -21.26 -8.59
N ILE A 308 13.16 -21.29 -7.29
CA ILE A 308 13.26 -22.54 -6.53
C ILE A 308 11.91 -23.24 -6.47
N SER A 309 10.84 -22.50 -6.17
CA SER A 309 9.46 -23.03 -6.16
C SER A 309 9.07 -23.59 -7.52
N ALA A 310 9.46 -22.94 -8.63
CA ALA A 310 9.18 -23.40 -9.98
C ALA A 310 9.91 -24.72 -10.31
N LEU A 311 11.15 -24.88 -9.84
CA LEU A 311 11.95 -26.07 -10.07
C LEU A 311 11.45 -27.28 -9.27
N GLU A 312 10.93 -27.05 -8.07
CA GLU A 312 10.39 -28.10 -7.20
C GLU A 312 8.91 -28.39 -7.42
N THR A 313 8.16 -27.48 -8.07
CA THR A 313 6.74 -27.70 -8.36
C THR A 313 6.57 -28.91 -9.29
N ARG A 314 5.80 -29.89 -8.82
CA ARG A 314 5.42 -31.10 -9.56
C ARG A 314 3.93 -31.35 -9.52
N ARG A 315 3.42 -31.99 -10.56
CA ARG A 315 2.03 -32.44 -10.65
C ARG A 315 1.91 -33.87 -10.14
N THR A 316 1.06 -34.08 -9.13
CA THR A 316 0.74 -35.42 -8.61
C THR A 316 -0.21 -36.16 -9.55
N LYS A 317 -0.30 -37.49 -9.41
CA LYS A 317 -1.25 -38.32 -10.17
C LYS A 317 -2.71 -37.91 -9.99
N CYS A 318 -3.02 -37.27 -8.85
CA CYS A 318 -4.34 -36.76 -8.51
C CYS A 318 -4.65 -35.40 -9.17
N GLY A 319 -3.70 -34.83 -9.92
CA GLY A 319 -3.84 -33.51 -10.55
C GLY A 319 -3.50 -32.33 -9.62
N LEU A 320 -3.15 -32.57 -8.36
CA LEU A 320 -2.74 -31.53 -7.41
C LEU A 320 -1.26 -31.16 -7.58
N TYR A 321 -0.94 -29.88 -7.35
CA TYR A 321 0.45 -29.38 -7.38
C TYR A 321 1.06 -29.39 -5.99
N THR A 322 2.28 -29.90 -5.89
CA THR A 322 3.05 -29.94 -4.66
C THR A 322 4.53 -29.77 -4.94
N THR A 323 5.33 -29.62 -3.89
CA THR A 323 6.79 -29.65 -3.90
C THR A 323 7.23 -30.93 -3.20
#